data_AF-A0A1A8ZPA3-F1
#
_entry.id   AF-A0A1A8ZPA3-F1
#
_cell.length_a   1.000
_cell.length_b   1.000
_cell.length_c   1.000
_cell.angle_alpha   90.00
_cell.angle_beta   90.00
_cell.angle_gamma   90.00
#
_symmetry.space_group_name_H-M   'P 1'
#
loop_
_entity.id
_entity.type
_entity.pdbx_description
1 polymer ?
#
loop_
_entity_poly.entity_id
_entity_poly.type
_entity_poly.pdbx_seq_one_letter_code
_entity_poly.pdbx_strand_id
1 'polypeptide(L)'
;MRYEALEGAVRQLITTATEADLRAFGAATVARVIEDGARLDLTRADLDERAWLAFREAGNAVPTAGPAELREYLGRIDEGTLADGDMDFPLPAILDALERWTAFLETGRRDELYELAIRSIELVDFQVEADLDDVLATPEMAAEYDRIRRLLTGQR
;
A
#
# COMPACT_ATOMS: atom_id res chain seq x y z
N MET A 1 -14.52 -16.43 -2.93
CA MET A 1 -15.19 -15.11 -2.82
C MET A 1 -15.03 -14.36 -4.15
N ARG A 2 -16.12 -13.90 -4.76
CA ARG A 2 -16.04 -13.09 -5.99
C ARG A 2 -15.45 -11.70 -5.69
N TYR A 3 -14.76 -11.10 -6.66
CA TYR A 3 -14.10 -9.79 -6.51
C TYR A 3 -15.04 -8.67 -6.01
N GLU A 4 -16.25 -8.54 -6.57
CA GLU A 4 -17.25 -7.56 -6.12
C GLU A 4 -17.63 -7.72 -4.63
N ALA A 5 -17.68 -8.98 -4.15
CA ALA A 5 -17.99 -9.27 -2.76
C ALA A 5 -16.82 -8.90 -1.83
N LEU A 6 -15.59 -9.06 -2.31
CA LEU A 6 -14.38 -8.64 -1.62
C LEU A 6 -14.33 -7.11 -1.49
N GLU A 7 -14.56 -6.38 -2.58
CA GLU A 7 -14.64 -4.91 -2.57
C GLU A 7 -15.68 -4.40 -1.58
N GLY A 8 -16.89 -4.99 -1.61
CA GLY A 8 -17.95 -4.67 -0.66
C GLY A 8 -17.55 -4.95 0.80
N ALA A 9 -16.88 -6.07 1.06
CA ALA A 9 -16.40 -6.43 2.39
C ALA A 9 -15.32 -5.46 2.90
N VAL A 10 -14.34 -5.12 2.06
CA VAL A 10 -13.28 -4.14 2.38
C VAL A 10 -13.88 -2.76 2.65
N ARG A 11 -14.81 -2.30 1.81
CA ARG A 11 -15.49 -1.00 2.01
C ARG A 11 -16.26 -0.97 3.32
N GLN A 12 -16.90 -2.07 3.71
CA GLN A 12 -17.58 -2.18 5.00
C GLN A 12 -16.59 -2.13 6.17
N LEU A 13 -15.47 -2.87 6.10
CA LEU A 13 -14.42 -2.84 7.12
C LEU A 13 -13.90 -1.41 7.35
N ILE A 14 -13.53 -0.71 6.28
CA ILE A 14 -13.05 0.69 6.33
C ILE A 14 -14.10 1.63 6.92
N THR A 15 -15.38 1.44 6.56
CA THR A 15 -16.47 2.28 7.06
C THR A 15 -16.70 2.10 8.56
N THR A 16 -16.55 0.87 9.07
CA THR A 16 -16.79 0.55 10.48
C THR A 16 -15.58 0.72 11.39
N ALA A 17 -14.37 0.74 10.83
CA ALA A 17 -13.13 0.85 11.58
C ALA A 17 -13.04 2.16 12.38
N THR A 18 -12.40 2.08 13.54
CA THR A 18 -12.04 3.27 14.32
C THR A 18 -10.89 4.03 13.65
N GLU A 19 -10.73 5.32 13.96
CA GLU A 19 -9.59 6.10 13.45
C GLU A 19 -8.23 5.49 13.85
N ALA A 20 -8.15 4.86 15.02
CA ALA A 20 -6.94 4.17 15.46
C ALA A 20 -6.64 2.94 14.60
N ASP A 21 -7.67 2.16 14.26
CA ASP A 21 -7.55 0.97 13.41
C ASP A 21 -7.22 1.35 11.96
N LEU A 22 -7.85 2.41 11.44
CA LEU A 22 -7.53 2.97 10.11
C LEU A 22 -6.07 3.41 10.01
N ARG A 23 -5.57 4.12 11.04
CA ARG A 23 -4.16 4.54 11.09
C ARG A 23 -3.21 3.35 11.21
N ALA A 24 -3.54 2.37 12.05
CA ALA A 24 -2.74 1.16 12.18
C ALA A 24 -2.71 0.37 10.87
N PHE A 25 -3.85 0.24 10.20
CA PHE A 25 -3.97 -0.40 8.89
C PHE A 25 -3.15 0.30 7.82
N GLY A 26 -3.31 1.62 7.66
CA GLY A 26 -2.63 2.39 6.62
C GLY A 26 -1.12 2.34 6.79
N ALA A 27 -0.62 2.63 8.00
CA ALA A 27 0.80 2.59 8.29
C ALA A 27 1.41 1.19 8.09
N ALA A 28 0.77 0.14 8.61
CA ALA A 28 1.28 -1.22 8.48
C ALA A 28 1.28 -1.70 7.02
N THR A 29 0.29 -1.31 6.23
CA THR A 29 0.19 -1.71 4.82
C THR A 29 1.24 -1.02 3.96
N VAL A 30 1.42 0.30 4.09
CA VAL A 30 2.45 1.02 3.33
C VAL A 30 3.86 0.58 3.73
N ALA A 31 4.13 0.39 5.02
CA ALA A 31 5.43 -0.11 5.48
C ALA A 31 5.76 -1.49 4.89
N ARG A 32 4.79 -2.42 4.86
CA ARG A 32 4.94 -3.72 4.23
C ARG A 32 5.24 -3.60 2.74
N VAL A 33 4.46 -2.81 2.01
CA VAL A 33 4.59 -2.64 0.54
C VAL A 33 5.97 -2.06 0.18
N ILE A 34 6.45 -1.07 0.94
CA ILE A 34 7.80 -0.50 0.77
C ILE A 34 8.88 -1.54 1.10
N GLU A 35 8.71 -2.33 2.17
CA GLU A 35 9.67 -3.37 2.54
C GLU A 35 9.76 -4.47 1.48
N ASP A 36 8.62 -4.93 0.96
CA ASP A 36 8.56 -5.93 -0.10
C ASP A 36 9.21 -5.40 -1.39
N GLY A 37 8.91 -4.16 -1.78
CA GLY A 37 9.57 -3.49 -2.90
C GLY A 37 11.08 -3.39 -2.75
N ALA A 38 11.55 -2.99 -1.57
CA ALA A 38 12.98 -2.87 -1.29
C ALA A 38 13.70 -4.23 -1.30
N ARG A 39 13.05 -5.31 -0.84
CA ARG A 39 13.62 -6.66 -0.85
C ARG A 39 13.82 -7.23 -2.24
N LEU A 40 12.94 -6.87 -3.17
CA LEU A 40 13.00 -7.38 -4.52
C LEU A 40 14.00 -6.60 -5.41
N ASP A 41 14.66 -5.55 -4.88
CA ASP A 41 15.56 -4.62 -5.60
C ASP A 41 14.90 -3.98 -6.84
N LEU A 42 13.56 -4.01 -6.91
CA LEU A 42 12.77 -3.64 -8.09
C LEU A 42 12.65 -2.11 -8.28
N THR A 43 13.42 -1.32 -7.54
CA THR A 43 13.33 0.14 -7.56
C THR A 43 14.69 0.80 -7.70
N ARG A 44 15.81 0.05 -7.62
CA ARG A 44 17.16 0.65 -7.71
C ARG A 44 17.54 1.01 -9.14
N ALA A 45 17.00 0.28 -10.13
CA ALA A 45 17.20 0.62 -11.53
C ALA A 45 16.44 1.90 -11.92
N ASP A 46 15.28 2.13 -11.27
CA ASP A 46 14.35 3.20 -11.63
C ASP A 46 14.51 4.47 -10.79
N LEU A 47 15.36 4.45 -9.77
CA LEU A 47 15.60 5.59 -8.88
C LEU A 47 17.09 5.92 -8.83
N ASP A 48 17.41 7.21 -8.82
CA ASP A 48 18.75 7.66 -8.47
C ASP A 48 19.06 7.39 -6.99
N GLU A 49 20.31 7.58 -6.58
CA GLU A 49 20.74 7.30 -5.20
C GLU A 49 19.97 8.13 -4.16
N ARG A 50 19.58 9.37 -4.48
CA ARG A 50 18.87 10.27 -3.56
C ARG A 50 17.42 9.87 -3.40
N ALA A 51 16.75 9.53 -4.50
CA ALA A 51 15.39 9.02 -4.50
C ALA A 51 15.31 7.65 -3.83
N TRP A 52 16.28 6.77 -4.05
CA TRP A 52 16.37 5.49 -3.35
C TRP A 52 16.51 5.65 -1.82
N LEU A 53 17.35 6.60 -1.37
CA LEU A 53 17.46 6.91 0.06
C LEU A 53 16.15 7.49 0.61
N ALA A 54 15.51 8.43 -0.11
CA ALA A 54 14.22 9.00 0.29
C ALA A 54 13.12 7.92 0.39
N PHE A 55 13.09 6.98 -0.55
CA PHE A 55 12.20 5.83 -0.54
C PHE A 55 12.40 4.96 0.71
N ARG A 56 13.65 4.64 1.06
CA ARG A 56 13.98 3.89 2.26
C ARG A 56 13.62 4.63 3.55
N GLU A 57 13.85 5.95 3.58
CA GLU A 57 13.51 6.82 4.70
C GLU A 57 11.99 6.89 4.90
N ALA A 58 11.22 7.08 3.82
CA ALA A 58 9.77 7.08 3.83
C ALA A 58 9.21 5.81 4.47
N GLY A 59 9.69 4.62 4.09
CA GLY A 59 9.25 3.35 4.67
C GLY A 59 9.40 3.27 6.19
N ASN A 60 10.50 3.82 6.73
CA ASN A 60 10.73 3.87 8.17
C ASN A 60 9.88 4.94 8.87
N ALA A 61 9.58 6.03 8.16
CA ALA A 61 8.87 7.19 8.68
C ALA A 61 7.34 7.01 8.66
N VAL A 62 6.79 6.20 7.75
CA VAL A 62 5.34 5.93 7.57
C VAL A 62 4.53 5.79 8.88
N PRO A 63 5.01 5.08 9.93
CA PRO A 63 4.24 4.93 11.17
C PRO A 63 4.11 6.20 12.01
N THR A 64 5.03 7.17 11.84
CA THR A 64 5.16 8.33 12.74
C THR A 64 5.13 9.67 12.02
N ALA A 65 5.41 9.71 10.73
CA ALA A 65 5.52 10.93 9.94
C ALA A 65 4.17 11.62 9.77
N GLY A 66 4.22 12.94 9.71
CA GLY A 66 3.08 13.76 9.30
C GLY A 66 2.93 13.78 7.77
N PRO A 67 1.77 14.24 7.25
CA PRO A 67 1.54 14.30 5.81
C PRO A 67 2.54 15.19 5.06
N ALA A 68 2.99 16.31 5.66
CA ALA A 68 3.96 17.20 5.03
C ALA A 68 5.34 16.55 4.84
N GLU A 69 5.77 15.73 5.80
CA GLU A 69 7.03 14.99 5.73
C GLU A 69 6.95 13.88 4.68
N LEU A 70 5.83 13.17 4.61
CA LEU A 70 5.60 12.17 3.54
C LEU A 70 5.55 12.80 2.15
N ARG A 71 4.98 14.01 2.01
CA ARG A 71 5.02 14.79 0.76
C ARG A 71 6.43 15.17 0.36
N GLU A 72 7.29 15.54 1.31
CA GLU A 72 8.69 15.83 1.04
C GLU A 72 9.43 14.59 0.51
N TYR A 73 9.18 13.42 1.12
CA TYR A 73 9.72 12.17 0.59
C TYR A 73 9.22 11.86 -0.82
N LEU A 74 7.91 11.96 -1.07
CA LEU A 74 7.34 11.75 -2.41
C LEU A 74 7.97 12.68 -3.44
N GLY A 75 8.14 13.97 -3.12
CA GLY A 75 8.80 14.93 -4.02
C GLY A 75 10.25 14.54 -4.32
N ARG A 76 11.02 14.12 -3.32
CA ARG A 76 12.41 13.65 -3.52
C ARG A 76 12.48 12.36 -4.36
N ILE A 77 11.48 11.50 -4.27
CA ILE A 77 11.42 10.27 -5.07
C ILE A 77 11.08 10.59 -6.53
N ASP A 78 10.07 11.45 -6.75
CA ASP A 78 9.65 11.91 -8.08
C ASP A 78 10.81 12.60 -8.82
N GLU A 79 11.52 13.51 -8.16
CA GLU A 79 12.68 14.23 -8.72
C GLU A 79 13.81 13.30 -9.19
N GLY A 80 14.00 12.16 -8.52
CA GLY A 80 15.06 11.20 -8.83
C GLY A 80 14.56 9.92 -9.52
N THR A 81 13.32 9.91 -10.02
CA THR A 81 12.81 8.80 -10.84
C THR A 81 13.46 8.84 -12.23
N LEU A 82 14.09 7.74 -12.62
CA LEU A 82 14.87 7.58 -13.85
C LEU A 82 14.07 6.96 -14.99
N ALA A 83 12.91 6.38 -14.70
CA ALA A 83 12.08 5.68 -15.67
C ALA A 83 11.33 6.66 -16.58
N ASP A 84 11.55 6.53 -17.89
CA ASP A 84 10.98 7.41 -18.93
C ASP A 84 9.57 6.94 -19.38
N GLY A 85 8.73 6.55 -18.40
CA GLY A 85 7.34 6.14 -18.60
C GLY A 85 7.06 4.63 -18.60
N ASP A 86 8.08 3.78 -18.68
CA ASP A 86 7.97 2.31 -18.65
C ASP A 86 8.43 1.73 -17.29
N MET A 87 7.95 2.29 -16.17
CA MET A 87 8.21 1.67 -14.86
C MET A 87 7.53 0.31 -14.79
N ASP A 88 8.33 -0.74 -14.84
CA ASP A 88 7.84 -2.08 -14.54
C ASP A 88 7.41 -2.15 -13.06
N PHE A 89 6.41 -2.99 -12.81
CA PHE A 89 5.91 -3.27 -11.48
C PHE A 89 7.08 -3.71 -10.56
N PRO A 90 7.20 -3.18 -9.32
CA PRO A 90 6.14 -2.69 -8.44
C PRO A 90 6.28 -1.21 -8.03
N LEU A 91 7.27 -0.46 -8.53
CA LEU A 91 7.52 0.92 -8.07
C LEU A 91 6.25 1.80 -8.15
N PRO A 92 5.47 1.80 -9.25
CA PRO A 92 4.23 2.58 -9.31
C PRO A 92 3.20 2.18 -8.24
N ALA A 93 3.09 0.89 -7.90
CA ALA A 93 2.16 0.42 -6.87
C ALA A 93 2.59 0.86 -5.46
N ILE A 94 3.90 0.92 -5.22
CA ILE A 94 4.44 1.38 -3.94
C ILE A 94 4.25 2.90 -3.79
N LEU A 95 4.48 3.66 -4.86
CA LEU A 95 4.24 5.10 -4.87
C LEU A 95 2.76 5.43 -4.68
N ASP A 96 1.86 4.73 -5.40
CA ASP A 96 0.41 4.88 -5.18
C ASP A 96 0.06 4.57 -3.71
N ALA A 97 0.60 3.49 -3.12
CA ALA A 97 0.36 3.18 -1.71
C ALA A 97 0.78 4.32 -0.75
N LEU A 98 1.96 4.91 -0.99
CA LEU A 98 2.46 6.05 -0.20
C LEU A 98 1.63 7.33 -0.42
N GLU A 99 1.20 7.59 -1.65
CA GLU A 99 0.31 8.70 -2.02
C GLU A 99 -1.06 8.57 -1.34
N ARG A 100 -1.69 7.39 -1.39
CA ARG A 100 -2.98 7.12 -0.73
C ARG A 100 -2.91 7.35 0.77
N TRP A 101 -1.86 6.84 1.42
CA TRP A 101 -1.66 7.06 2.85
C TRP A 101 -1.47 8.54 3.18
N THR A 102 -0.68 9.25 2.38
CA THR A 102 -0.45 10.69 2.55
C THR A 102 -1.76 11.47 2.37
N ALA A 103 -2.53 11.17 1.33
CA ALA A 103 -3.82 11.81 1.06
C ALA A 103 -4.85 11.53 2.16
N PHE A 104 -4.86 10.32 2.73
CA PHE A 104 -5.68 10.01 3.91
C PHE A 104 -5.28 10.87 5.11
N LEU A 105 -3.99 10.99 5.40
CA LEU A 105 -3.49 11.82 6.50
C LEU A 105 -3.83 13.30 6.34
N GLU A 106 -3.87 13.79 5.11
CA GLU A 106 -4.22 15.18 4.78
C GLU A 106 -5.71 15.47 4.89
N THR A 107 -6.55 14.55 4.40
CA THR A 107 -7.97 14.84 4.12
C THR A 107 -8.93 14.06 5.01
N GLY A 108 -8.47 13.02 5.69
CA GLY A 108 -9.30 12.07 6.43
C GLY A 108 -10.24 11.25 5.52
N ARG A 109 -10.08 11.31 4.20
CA ARG A 109 -10.95 10.60 3.25
C ARG A 109 -10.66 9.10 3.31
N ARG A 110 -11.61 8.35 3.85
CA ARG A 110 -11.53 6.90 4.02
C ARG A 110 -11.44 6.13 2.69
N ASP A 111 -11.93 6.71 1.60
CA ASP A 111 -11.81 6.10 0.27
C ASP A 111 -10.34 5.86 -0.12
N GLU A 112 -9.40 6.70 0.33
CA GLU A 112 -7.97 6.45 0.07
C GLU A 112 -7.47 5.17 0.75
N LEU A 113 -8.02 4.81 1.92
CA LEU A 113 -7.70 3.55 2.59
C LEU A 113 -8.43 2.36 1.99
N TYR A 114 -9.58 2.58 1.36
CA TYR A 114 -10.24 1.56 0.54
C TYR A 114 -9.35 1.22 -0.68
N GLU A 115 -8.92 2.22 -1.45
CA GLU A 115 -8.04 2.00 -2.60
C GLU A 115 -6.73 1.33 -2.17
N LEU A 116 -6.11 1.79 -1.06
CA LEU A 116 -4.92 1.15 -0.51
C LEU A 116 -5.13 -0.33 -0.18
N ALA A 117 -6.28 -0.71 0.38
CA ALA A 117 -6.59 -2.09 0.71
C ALA A 117 -6.73 -2.95 -0.55
N ILE A 118 -7.41 -2.44 -1.59
CA ILE A 118 -7.58 -3.14 -2.86
C ILE A 118 -6.22 -3.32 -3.56
N ARG A 119 -5.42 -2.25 -3.67
CA ARG A 119 -4.07 -2.32 -4.24
C ARG A 119 -3.15 -3.28 -3.52
N SER A 120 -3.28 -3.37 -2.19
CA SER A 120 -2.52 -4.33 -1.38
C SER A 120 -2.85 -5.78 -1.73
N ILE A 121 -4.11 -6.07 -2.07
CA ILE A 121 -4.58 -7.39 -2.51
C ILE A 121 -4.13 -7.68 -3.94
N GLU A 122 -4.27 -6.72 -4.85
CA GLU A 122 -3.82 -6.85 -6.25
C GLU A 122 -2.31 -7.08 -6.35
N LEU A 123 -1.52 -6.50 -5.44
CA LEU A 123 -0.08 -6.77 -5.35
C LEU A 123 0.22 -8.23 -5.02
N VAL A 124 -0.62 -8.89 -4.23
CA VAL A 124 -0.49 -10.33 -3.95
C VAL A 124 -0.98 -11.15 -5.14
N ASP A 125 -2.10 -10.75 -5.77
CA ASP A 125 -2.63 -11.39 -6.97
C ASP A 125 -1.58 -11.45 -8.10
N PHE A 126 -0.87 -10.34 -8.33
CA PHE A 126 0.23 -10.27 -9.29
C PHE A 126 1.33 -11.32 -9.03
N GLN A 127 1.52 -11.75 -7.79
CA GLN A 127 2.57 -12.72 -7.42
C GLN A 127 2.11 -14.18 -7.54
N VAL A 128 0.81 -14.46 -7.49
CA VAL A 128 0.28 -15.84 -7.37
C VAL A 128 -0.76 -16.23 -8.43
N GLU A 129 -1.12 -15.32 -9.34
CA GLU A 129 -2.15 -15.49 -10.39
C GLU A 129 -3.44 -16.11 -9.82
N ALA A 130 -4.21 -15.31 -9.06
CA ALA A 130 -5.40 -15.82 -8.39
C ALA A 130 -6.50 -16.29 -9.35
N ASP A 131 -7.36 -17.19 -8.86
CA ASP A 131 -8.52 -17.65 -9.59
C ASP A 131 -9.57 -16.52 -9.71
N LEU A 132 -9.98 -16.20 -10.95
CA LEU A 132 -10.96 -15.16 -11.25
C LEU A 132 -12.34 -15.44 -10.63
N ASP A 133 -12.67 -16.72 -10.43
CA ASP A 133 -13.95 -17.14 -9.84
C ASP A 133 -13.91 -17.15 -8.29
N ASP A 134 -12.70 -17.25 -7.71
CA ASP A 134 -12.47 -17.16 -6.27
C ASP A 134 -11.12 -16.49 -5.94
N VAL A 135 -11.19 -15.19 -5.71
CA VAL A 135 -10.04 -14.33 -5.38
C VAL A 135 -9.30 -14.80 -4.12
N LEU A 136 -9.98 -15.47 -3.18
CA LEU A 136 -9.40 -15.93 -1.92
C LEU A 136 -9.06 -17.43 -1.94
N ALA A 137 -9.04 -18.07 -3.11
CA ALA A 137 -8.75 -19.50 -3.22
C ALA A 137 -7.32 -19.84 -2.83
N THR A 138 -6.36 -18.95 -3.12
CA THR A 138 -4.96 -19.17 -2.76
C THR A 138 -4.71 -18.79 -1.29
N PRO A 139 -3.85 -19.54 -0.57
CA PRO A 139 -3.48 -19.21 0.80
C PRO A 139 -2.95 -17.77 0.98
N GLU A 140 -2.22 -17.27 -0.01
CA GLU A 140 -1.62 -15.94 -0.02
C GLU A 140 -2.67 -14.84 -0.08
N MET A 141 -3.66 -14.98 -0.99
CA MET A 141 -4.76 -14.02 -1.10
C MET A 141 -5.65 -14.04 0.14
N ALA A 142 -5.98 -15.23 0.64
CA ALA A 142 -6.73 -15.38 1.88
C ALA A 142 -5.99 -14.75 3.08
N ALA A 143 -4.68 -14.95 3.18
CA ALA A 143 -3.85 -14.39 4.24
C ALA A 143 -3.81 -12.85 4.21
N GLU A 144 -3.75 -12.26 3.01
CA GLU A 144 -3.75 -10.81 2.85
C GLU A 144 -5.09 -10.20 3.25
N TYR A 145 -6.20 -10.77 2.78
CA TYR A 145 -7.52 -10.33 3.22
C TYR A 145 -7.70 -10.46 4.74
N ASP A 146 -7.25 -11.57 5.33
CA ASP A 146 -7.31 -11.77 6.78
C ASP A 146 -6.43 -10.77 7.55
N ARG A 147 -5.27 -10.37 7.02
CA ARG A 147 -4.43 -9.32 7.60
C ARG A 147 -5.17 -7.99 7.62
N ILE A 148 -5.77 -7.60 6.49
CA ILE A 148 -6.54 -6.36 6.35
C ILE A 148 -7.70 -6.36 7.35
N ARG A 149 -8.48 -7.46 7.39
CA ARG A 149 -9.59 -7.65 8.32
C ARG A 149 -9.14 -7.51 9.78
N ARG A 150 -8.04 -8.17 10.16
CA ARG A 150 -7.49 -8.10 11.52
C ARG A 150 -7.12 -6.68 11.93
N LEU A 151 -6.40 -5.96 11.07
CA LEU A 151 -5.99 -4.57 11.32
C LEU A 151 -7.19 -3.63 11.45
N LEU A 152 -8.18 -3.76 10.58
CA LEU A 152 -9.36 -2.88 10.55
C LEU A 152 -10.41 -3.20 11.63
N THR A 153 -10.29 -4.35 12.30
CA THR A 153 -11.16 -4.75 13.41
C THR A 153 -10.47 -4.74 14.77
N GLY A 154 -9.22 -4.26 14.83
CA GLY A 154 -8.42 -4.20 16.06
C GLY A 154 -8.00 -5.58 16.59
N GLN A 155 -8.12 -6.63 15.79
CA GLN A 155 -7.69 -7.99 16.13
C GLN A 155 -6.20 -8.16 15.80
N ARG A 156 -5.33 -7.84 16.76
CA ARG A 156 -3.87 -8.01 16.61
C ARG A 156 -3.41 -9.41 17.03
#